data_AF-A0A662GQX6-F1
#
_entry.id   AF-A0A662GQX6-F1
#
_cell.length_a   1.000
_cell.length_b   1.000
_cell.length_c   1.000
_cell.angle_alpha   90.00
_cell.angle_beta   90.00
_cell.angle_gamma   90.00
#
_symmetry.space_group_name_H-M   'P 1'
#
loop_
_entity.id
_entity.type
_entity.pdbx_description
1 polymer ?
#
loop_
_entity_poly.entity_id
_entity_poly.type
_entity_poly.pdbx_seq_one_letter_code
_entity_poly.pdbx_strand_id
1 'polypeptide(L)'
;YVQGCPPVADSINRFYEIVKSYVEKGTLPERGIAIIGAKTLCDICPRKKPEKIVIKKFRRIHEGPIDNELCFLAQGIICLGPITVAACDAACIKANMPCRGCLGPPPDILDRAAKFISTIASLVEIDREKELSDEELVKIVQDIVDPLGTFHRFTFASGIFDKKQEDVEK
;
A
#
# COMPACT_ATOMS: atom_id res chain seq x y z
N TYR A 1 10.51 -14.98 -1.98
CA TYR A 1 9.23 -15.12 -2.70
C TYR A 1 9.18 -14.07 -3.81
N VAL A 2 8.41 -14.29 -4.88
CA VAL A 2 8.30 -13.34 -6.00
C VAL A 2 7.04 -12.49 -5.82
N GLN A 3 7.19 -11.17 -5.69
CA GLN A 3 6.09 -10.25 -5.45
C GLN A 3 5.34 -9.88 -6.74
N GLY A 4 4.01 -9.74 -6.65
CA GLY A 4 3.15 -9.12 -7.67
C GLY A 4 1.92 -9.94 -8.08
N CYS A 5 0.91 -9.24 -8.59
CA CYS A 5 -0.31 -9.81 -9.16
C CYS A 5 -0.59 -9.16 -10.53
N PRO A 6 0.06 -9.62 -11.62
CA PRO A 6 1.13 -10.63 -11.64
C PRO A 6 2.50 -10.04 -11.24
N PRO A 7 3.52 -10.88 -10.98
CA PRO A 7 4.89 -10.43 -10.83
C PRO A 7 5.40 -9.64 -12.05
N VAL A 8 6.22 -8.62 -11.80
CA VAL A 8 6.83 -7.85 -12.90
C VAL A 8 8.01 -8.62 -13.50
N ALA A 9 8.34 -8.33 -14.77
CA ALA A 9 9.40 -9.01 -15.50
C ALA A 9 10.73 -9.02 -14.74
N ASP A 10 11.10 -7.91 -14.11
CA ASP A 10 12.32 -7.80 -13.30
C ASP A 10 12.30 -8.74 -12.08
N SER A 11 11.15 -8.93 -11.43
CA SER A 11 11.00 -9.92 -10.35
C SER A 11 11.28 -11.33 -10.85
N ILE A 12 10.75 -11.65 -12.04
CA ILE A 12 10.85 -12.97 -12.65
C ILE A 12 12.29 -13.24 -13.08
N ASN A 13 12.94 -12.26 -13.73
CA ASN A 13 14.33 -12.36 -14.15
C ASN A 13 15.26 -12.55 -12.95
N ARG A 14 15.06 -11.78 -11.87
CA ARG A 14 15.90 -11.93 -10.68
C ARG A 14 15.64 -13.24 -9.94
N PHE A 15 14.41 -13.75 -9.95
CA PHE A 15 14.13 -15.11 -9.48
C PHE A 15 14.91 -16.15 -10.30
N TYR A 16 14.89 -16.03 -11.63
CA TYR A 16 15.64 -16.92 -12.51
C TYR A 16 17.15 -16.89 -12.24
N GLU A 17 17.74 -15.70 -12.06
CA GLU A 17 19.17 -15.57 -11.72
C GLU A 17 19.52 -16.24 -10.38
N ILE A 18 18.65 -16.13 -9.38
CA ILE A 18 18.83 -16.82 -8.09
C ILE A 18 18.82 -18.34 -8.29
N VAL A 19 17.84 -18.87 -9.03
CA VAL A 19 17.74 -20.32 -9.30
C VAL A 19 18.97 -20.81 -10.08
N LYS A 20 19.39 -20.07 -11.11
CA LYS A 20 20.59 -20.38 -11.89
C LYS A 20 21.84 -20.42 -11.00
N SER A 21 22.02 -19.41 -10.14
CA SER A 21 23.16 -19.36 -9.21
C SER A 21 23.20 -20.52 -8.23
N TYR A 22 22.03 -20.98 -7.78
CA TYR A 22 21.93 -22.15 -6.91
C TYR A 22 22.34 -23.43 -7.64
N VAL A 23 21.88 -23.63 -8.88
CA VAL A 23 22.25 -24.80 -9.69
C VAL A 23 23.74 -24.82 -10.01
N GLU A 24 24.33 -23.67 -10.35
CA GLU A 24 25.74 -23.58 -10.76
C GLU A 24 26.72 -23.61 -9.58
N LYS A 25 26.39 -22.97 -8.46
CA LYS A 25 27.33 -22.71 -7.34
C LYS A 25 26.92 -23.35 -6.02
N GLY A 26 25.74 -23.97 -5.95
CA GLY A 26 25.18 -24.53 -4.71
C GLY A 26 24.80 -23.49 -3.66
N THR A 27 24.79 -22.20 -4.01
CA THR A 27 24.49 -21.11 -3.06
C THR A 27 23.00 -21.00 -2.82
N LEU A 28 22.54 -21.31 -1.60
CA LEU A 28 21.14 -21.15 -1.23
C LEU A 28 20.82 -19.66 -0.97
N PRO A 29 19.71 -19.12 -1.50
CA PRO A 29 19.25 -17.80 -1.11
C PRO A 29 18.82 -17.80 0.36
N GLU A 30 19.06 -16.69 1.06
CA GLU A 30 18.53 -16.52 2.41
C GLU A 30 17.00 -16.62 2.40
N ARG A 31 16.45 -17.29 3.42
CA ARG A 31 15.00 -17.37 3.58
C ARG A 31 14.44 -15.97 3.78
N GLY A 32 13.35 -15.67 3.07
CA GLY A 32 12.66 -14.39 3.21
C GLY A 32 13.24 -13.25 2.36
N ILE A 33 14.22 -13.51 1.48
CA ILE A 33 14.66 -12.50 0.50
C ILE A 33 13.45 -12.02 -0.31
N ALA A 34 13.17 -10.72 -0.17
CA ALA A 34 12.35 -9.99 -1.11
C ALA A 34 13.21 -9.64 -2.32
N ILE A 35 12.69 -9.99 -3.50
CA ILE A 35 13.44 -9.88 -4.76
C ILE A 35 13.61 -8.41 -5.17
N ILE A 36 12.73 -7.51 -4.72
CA ILE A 36 12.78 -6.09 -5.03
C ILE A 36 12.82 -5.28 -3.73
N GLY A 37 13.65 -4.24 -3.73
CA GLY A 37 14.17 -3.57 -2.54
C GLY A 37 13.14 -2.91 -1.62
N ALA A 38 13.64 -2.36 -0.51
CA ALA A 38 12.86 -1.80 0.60
C ALA A 38 12.15 -0.45 0.30
N LYS A 39 12.11 0.00 -0.96
CA LYS A 39 11.49 1.28 -1.33
C LYS A 39 9.99 1.14 -1.52
N THR A 40 9.27 2.20 -1.22
CA THR A 40 7.81 2.30 -1.39
C THR A 40 7.48 2.94 -2.73
N LEU A 41 6.28 2.72 -3.26
CA LEU A 41 5.84 3.32 -4.52
C LEU A 41 5.97 4.85 -4.53
N CYS A 42 5.86 5.50 -3.36
CA CYS A 42 6.03 6.93 -3.23
C CYS A 42 7.40 7.42 -3.70
N ASP A 43 8.45 6.60 -3.62
CA ASP A 43 9.81 6.94 -4.05
C ASP A 43 9.95 7.08 -5.57
N ILE A 44 9.05 6.47 -6.34
CA ILE A 44 9.02 6.51 -7.80
C ILE A 44 7.75 7.17 -8.36
N CYS A 45 6.92 7.74 -7.48
CA CYS A 45 5.65 8.30 -7.86
C CYS A 45 5.85 9.63 -8.61
N PRO A 46 5.31 9.81 -9.83
CA PRO A 46 5.48 11.04 -10.60
C PRO A 46 4.62 12.22 -10.08
N ARG A 47 3.69 11.96 -9.15
CA ARG A 47 2.79 12.99 -8.61
C ARG A 47 3.51 13.87 -7.60
N LYS A 48 3.17 15.16 -7.59
CA LYS A 48 3.64 16.14 -6.62
C LYS A 48 3.11 15.80 -5.23
N LYS A 49 4.04 15.44 -4.33
CA LYS A 49 3.76 15.28 -2.91
C LYS A 49 3.94 16.63 -2.21
N PRO A 50 2.90 17.21 -1.57
CA PRO A 50 3.08 18.40 -0.76
C PRO A 50 3.96 18.08 0.47
N GLU A 51 4.60 19.09 1.05
CA GLU A 51 5.41 18.94 2.27
C GLU A 51 4.59 18.33 3.41
N LYS A 52 3.33 18.76 3.53
CA LYS A 52 2.35 18.23 4.46
C LYS A 52 1.12 17.73 3.71
N ILE A 53 0.72 16.49 4.00
CA ILE A 53 -0.54 15.91 3.52
C ILE A 53 -1.54 16.01 4.67
N VAL A 54 -2.69 16.62 4.41
CA VAL A 54 -3.78 16.76 5.37
C VAL A 54 -5.06 16.26 4.71
N ILE A 55 -5.63 15.21 5.28
CA ILE A 55 -6.86 14.60 4.78
C ILE A 55 -8.02 15.14 5.61
N LYS A 56 -8.89 15.91 4.96
CA LYS A 56 -10.10 16.46 5.57
C LYS A 56 -11.32 15.56 5.39
N LYS A 57 -11.31 14.78 4.32
CA LYS A 57 -12.40 13.91 3.89
C LYS A 57 -11.84 12.81 3.00
N PHE A 58 -12.36 11.60 3.12
CA PHE A 58 -12.11 10.57 2.12
C PHE A 58 -13.16 10.62 1.02
N ARG A 59 -12.74 10.30 -0.19
CA ARG A 59 -13.62 10.11 -1.33
C ARG A 59 -13.09 9.00 -2.22
N ARG A 60 -14.00 8.36 -2.94
CA ARG A 60 -13.66 7.38 -3.97
C ARG A 60 -13.31 8.10 -5.27
N ILE A 61 -12.54 7.40 -6.10
CA ILE A 61 -12.00 7.99 -7.34
C ILE A 61 -13.09 8.50 -8.29
N HIS A 62 -14.28 7.89 -8.29
CA HIS A 62 -15.40 8.29 -9.15
C HIS A 62 -16.26 9.44 -8.59
N GLU A 63 -16.00 9.92 -7.37
CA GLU A 63 -16.86 10.90 -6.67
C GLU A 63 -16.49 12.36 -6.97
N GLY A 64 -15.64 12.60 -7.97
CA GLY A 64 -15.31 13.96 -8.41
C GLY A 64 -14.07 14.01 -9.30
N PRO A 65 -13.71 15.20 -9.80
CA PRO A 65 -12.54 15.38 -10.64
C PRO A 65 -11.24 15.00 -9.90
N ILE A 66 -10.22 14.66 -10.66
CA ILE A 66 -8.89 14.27 -10.16
C ILE A 66 -7.89 15.27 -10.71
N ASP A 67 -7.12 15.88 -9.82
CA ASP A 67 -5.90 16.60 -10.21
C ASP A 67 -4.85 15.54 -10.59
N ASN A 68 -4.35 15.58 -11.82
CA ASN A 68 -3.43 14.58 -12.36
C ASN A 68 -2.01 14.70 -11.79
N GLU A 69 -1.65 15.87 -11.26
CA GLU A 69 -0.33 16.15 -10.71
C GLU A 69 -0.30 15.95 -9.20
N LEU A 70 -1.35 16.33 -8.47
CA LEU A 70 -1.38 16.27 -7.02
C LEU A 70 -1.46 14.81 -6.51
N CYS A 71 -0.75 14.51 -5.41
CA CYS A 71 -0.84 13.23 -4.72
C CYS A 71 -2.30 12.83 -4.41
N PHE A 72 -2.69 11.57 -4.68
CA PHE A 72 -4.03 11.07 -4.40
C PHE A 72 -4.44 11.19 -2.93
N LEU A 73 -3.53 10.89 -2.00
CA LEU A 73 -3.82 11.03 -0.57
C LEU A 73 -4.09 12.48 -0.18
N ALA A 74 -3.37 13.44 -0.78
CA ALA A 74 -3.62 14.86 -0.57
C ALA A 74 -4.98 15.32 -1.16
N GLN A 75 -5.57 14.52 -2.06
CA GLN A 75 -6.91 14.76 -2.62
C GLN A 75 -8.02 13.97 -1.88
N GLY A 76 -7.70 13.31 -0.77
CA GLY A 76 -8.63 12.45 -0.05
C GLY A 76 -8.92 11.10 -0.72
N ILE A 77 -8.17 10.73 -1.77
CA ILE A 77 -8.33 9.46 -2.47
C ILE A 77 -7.35 8.43 -1.89
N ILE A 78 -7.90 7.31 -1.41
CA ILE A 78 -7.10 6.23 -0.83
C ILE A 78 -6.13 5.67 -1.88
N CYS A 79 -4.83 5.75 -1.57
CA CYS A 79 -3.76 5.22 -2.39
C CYS A 79 -2.79 4.43 -1.50
N LEU A 80 -2.59 3.15 -1.82
CA LEU A 80 -1.77 2.24 -1.02
C LEU A 80 -0.27 2.33 -1.36
N GLY A 81 0.13 3.37 -2.09
CA GLY A 81 1.52 3.58 -2.51
C GLY A 81 2.54 3.62 -1.35
N PRO A 82 2.25 4.28 -0.21
CA PRO A 82 3.18 4.36 0.92
C PRO A 82 3.53 3.02 1.57
N ILE A 83 2.74 1.97 1.31
CA ILE A 83 2.86 0.64 1.91
C ILE A 83 3.02 -0.45 0.85
N THR A 84 3.44 -0.08 -0.37
CA THR A 84 3.60 -0.99 -1.51
C THR A 84 5.01 -0.87 -2.06
N VAL A 85 5.65 -2.00 -2.39
CA VAL A 85 6.98 -2.01 -3.02
C VAL A 85 6.99 -1.27 -4.37
N ALA A 86 8.04 -0.47 -4.59
CA ALA A 86 8.30 0.23 -5.85
C ALA A 86 8.94 -0.69 -6.91
N ALA A 87 8.13 -1.48 -7.61
CA ALA A 87 8.62 -2.34 -8.70
C ALA A 87 7.81 -2.28 -10.00
N CYS A 88 6.59 -1.74 -9.97
CA CYS A 88 5.68 -1.73 -11.12
C CYS A 88 5.75 -0.44 -11.95
N ASP A 89 6.85 0.31 -11.85
CA ASP A 89 7.05 1.57 -12.57
C ASP A 89 5.86 2.56 -12.42
N ALA A 90 5.21 2.51 -11.25
CA ALA A 90 4.02 3.30 -10.94
C ALA A 90 2.89 3.22 -12.00
N ALA A 91 2.71 2.06 -12.65
CA ALA A 91 1.77 1.89 -13.76
C ALA A 91 0.35 2.40 -13.47
N CYS A 92 -0.21 2.10 -12.29
CA CYS A 92 -1.53 2.61 -11.90
C CYS A 92 -1.56 4.14 -11.85
N ILE A 93 -0.52 4.75 -11.28
CA ILE A 93 -0.43 6.21 -11.11
C ILE A 93 -0.37 6.89 -12.47
N LYS A 94 0.43 6.34 -13.41
CA LYS A 94 0.53 6.80 -14.80
C LYS A 94 -0.80 6.70 -15.55
N ALA A 95 -1.63 5.72 -15.21
CA ALA A 95 -3.00 5.57 -15.70
C ALA A 95 -4.04 6.40 -14.92
N ASN A 96 -3.60 7.37 -14.11
CA ASN A 96 -4.47 8.21 -13.29
C ASN A 96 -5.35 7.41 -12.29
N MET A 97 -4.83 6.31 -11.75
CA MET A 97 -5.50 5.47 -10.75
C MET A 97 -4.64 5.33 -9.48
N PRO A 98 -5.23 5.29 -8.27
CA PRO A 98 -4.48 5.07 -7.05
C PRO A 98 -3.87 3.67 -7.02
N CYS A 99 -2.75 3.55 -6.33
CA CYS A 99 -2.13 2.25 -6.08
C CYS A 99 -3.08 1.36 -5.28
N ARG A 100 -3.29 0.13 -5.79
CA ARG A 100 -4.03 -0.94 -5.10
C ARG A 100 -3.11 -1.85 -4.27
N GLY A 101 -1.80 -1.68 -4.43
CA GLY A 101 -0.72 -2.43 -3.81
C GLY A 101 -0.76 -3.94 -4.02
N CYS A 102 -0.81 -4.31 -5.30
CA CYS A 102 -0.71 -5.70 -5.74
C CYS A 102 0.68 -6.34 -5.51
N LEU A 103 1.74 -5.52 -5.37
CA LEU A 103 3.09 -6.01 -5.10
C LEU A 103 3.31 -6.37 -3.62
N GLY A 104 2.37 -6.05 -2.74
CA GLY A 104 2.52 -6.26 -1.31
C GLY A 104 3.49 -5.27 -0.65
N PRO A 105 3.72 -5.44 0.66
CA PRO A 105 4.51 -4.50 1.45
C PRO A 105 6.02 -4.72 1.28
N PRO A 106 6.83 -3.67 1.54
CA PRO A 106 8.25 -3.80 1.85
C PRO A 106 8.54 -4.81 2.97
N PRO A 107 9.75 -5.40 3.02
CA PRO A 107 10.10 -6.48 3.97
C PRO A 107 10.02 -6.10 5.46
N ASP A 108 10.15 -4.81 5.77
CA ASP A 108 10.09 -4.25 7.12
C ASP A 108 8.66 -3.99 7.62
N ILE A 109 7.65 -4.19 6.76
CA ILE A 109 6.24 -4.03 7.12
C ILE A 109 5.61 -5.42 7.31
N LEU A 110 5.36 -5.76 8.58
CA LEU A 110 4.76 -7.03 8.98
C LEU A 110 3.29 -7.13 8.57
N ASP A 111 2.47 -6.18 9.02
CA ASP A 111 1.07 -6.08 8.63
C ASP A 111 0.83 -4.81 7.82
N ARG A 112 0.50 -5.03 6.55
CA ARG A 112 0.27 -3.96 5.59
C ARG A 112 -0.90 -3.07 5.96
N ALA A 113 -2.03 -3.64 6.39
CA ALA A 113 -3.22 -2.86 6.68
C ALA A 113 -3.07 -2.10 7.98
N ALA A 114 -2.50 -2.72 9.02
CA ALA A 114 -2.19 -2.02 10.27
C ALA A 114 -1.23 -0.84 10.01
N LYS A 115 -0.19 -1.06 9.19
CA LYS A 115 0.71 0.03 8.78
C LYS A 115 -0.02 1.13 8.01
N PHE A 116 -0.98 0.77 7.17
CA PHE A 116 -1.77 1.75 6.43
C PHE A 116 -2.74 2.53 7.31
N ILE A 117 -3.40 1.87 8.26
CA ILE A 117 -4.25 2.51 9.27
C ILE A 117 -3.41 3.54 10.03
N SER A 118 -2.22 3.15 10.51
CA SER A 118 -1.27 4.06 11.16
C SER A 118 -0.86 5.22 10.25
N THR A 119 -0.62 4.95 8.96
CA THR A 119 -0.30 6.00 7.97
C THR A 119 -1.46 6.98 7.82
N ILE A 120 -2.69 6.50 7.63
CA ILE A 120 -3.86 7.36 7.47
C ILE A 120 -4.14 8.16 8.75
N ALA A 121 -4.06 7.54 9.92
CA ALA A 121 -4.27 8.22 11.20
C ALA A 121 -3.33 9.42 11.35
N SER A 122 -2.08 9.31 10.90
CA SER A 122 -1.11 10.42 10.90
C SER A 122 -1.36 11.52 9.87
N LEU A 123 -2.38 11.38 9.00
CA LEU A 123 -2.68 12.33 7.93
C LEU A 123 -4.05 12.99 8.08
N VAL A 124 -4.99 12.36 8.79
CA VAL A 124 -6.35 12.88 9.00
C VAL A 124 -6.30 14.09 9.93
N GLU A 125 -6.72 15.25 9.42
CA GLU A 125 -6.84 16.51 10.17
C GLU A 125 -5.66 16.81 11.12
N ILE A 126 -4.43 16.45 10.72
CA ILE A 126 -3.22 16.59 11.57
C ILE A 126 -2.95 18.03 12.04
N ASP A 127 -3.49 19.04 11.36
CA ASP A 127 -3.40 20.45 11.80
C ASP A 127 -4.41 20.82 12.89
N ARG A 128 -5.52 20.10 12.97
CA ARG A 128 -6.68 20.43 13.82
C ARG A 128 -7.07 19.28 14.75
N GLU A 129 -6.23 18.26 14.88
CA GLU A 129 -6.47 17.07 15.70
C GLU A 129 -6.88 17.44 17.13
N LYS A 130 -6.22 18.45 17.74
CA LYS A 130 -6.52 18.93 19.10
C LYS A 130 -7.84 19.70 19.22
N GLU A 131 -8.38 20.17 18.10
CA GLU A 131 -9.61 20.97 18.04
C GLU A 131 -10.84 20.12 17.73
N LEU A 132 -10.64 18.89 17.24
CA LEU A 132 -11.72 17.99 16.80
C LEU A 132 -12.12 17.05 17.92
N SER A 133 -13.42 16.78 18.02
CA SER A 133 -13.91 15.72 18.90
C SER A 133 -13.70 14.34 18.28
N ASP A 134 -13.72 13.29 19.11
CA ASP A 134 -13.67 11.91 18.65
C ASP A 134 -14.80 11.61 17.65
N GLU A 135 -15.99 12.18 17.83
CA GLU A 135 -17.12 12.00 16.91
C GLU A 135 -16.86 12.62 15.53
N GLU A 136 -16.15 13.75 15.46
CA GLU A 136 -15.78 14.39 14.19
C GLU A 136 -14.75 13.56 13.45
N LEU A 137 -13.73 13.04 14.16
CA LEU A 137 -12.73 12.15 13.59
C LEU A 137 -13.36 10.84 13.07
N VAL A 138 -14.28 10.26 13.84
CA VAL A 138 -15.02 9.05 13.44
C VAL A 138 -15.80 9.28 12.15
N LYS A 139 -16.46 10.43 11.98
CA LYS A 139 -17.19 10.76 10.74
C LYS A 139 -16.28 10.76 9.52
N ILE A 140 -15.06 11.30 9.64
CA ILE A 140 -14.09 11.31 8.54
C ILE A 140 -13.69 9.87 8.19
N VAL A 141 -13.35 9.05 9.19
CA VAL A 141 -12.95 7.66 8.94
C VAL A 141 -14.10 6.83 8.36
N GLN A 142 -15.35 7.14 8.71
CA GLN A 142 -16.55 6.50 8.16
C GLN A 142 -16.79 6.77 6.66
N ASP A 143 -16.13 7.77 6.06
CA ASP A 143 -16.13 7.93 4.60
C ASP A 143 -15.43 6.75 3.88
N ILE A 144 -14.61 5.97 4.60
CA ILE A 144 -13.97 4.76 4.08
C ILE A 144 -14.97 3.61 4.10
N VAL A 145 -15.64 3.39 2.97
CA VAL A 145 -16.72 2.40 2.83
C VAL A 145 -16.31 0.96 3.15
N ASP A 146 -15.13 0.53 2.71
CA ASP A 146 -14.63 -0.84 2.90
C ASP A 146 -13.14 -0.84 3.27
N PRO A 147 -12.79 -0.60 4.54
CA PRO A 147 -11.41 -0.61 5.00
C PRO A 147 -10.75 -1.98 4.81
N LEU A 148 -11.47 -3.07 5.09
CA LEU A 148 -10.95 -4.43 5.00
C LEU A 148 -10.56 -4.78 3.56
N GLY A 149 -11.50 -4.68 2.62
CA GLY A 149 -11.24 -5.00 1.21
C GLY A 149 -10.30 -4.02 0.53
N THR A 150 -10.21 -2.78 1.02
CA THR A 150 -9.26 -1.79 0.48
C THR A 150 -7.84 -2.06 1.01
N PHE A 151 -7.65 -2.22 2.31
CA PHE A 151 -6.32 -2.27 2.92
C PHE A 151 -5.68 -3.67 2.79
N HIS A 152 -6.50 -4.73 2.78
CA HIS A 152 -6.05 -6.11 2.67
C HIS A 152 -6.30 -6.76 1.31
N ARG A 153 -6.60 -5.99 0.25
CA ARG A 153 -7.02 -6.51 -1.06
C ARG A 153 -6.22 -7.70 -1.60
N PHE A 154 -4.90 -7.72 -1.34
CA PHE A 154 -3.98 -8.76 -1.80
C PHE A 154 -3.25 -9.49 -0.67
N THR A 155 -3.49 -9.11 0.58
CA THR A 155 -2.65 -9.49 1.73
C THR A 155 -3.46 -9.85 2.98
N PHE A 156 -4.75 -10.17 2.84
CA PHE A 156 -5.59 -10.59 3.97
C PHE A 156 -5.06 -11.85 4.65
N ALA A 157 -4.83 -12.91 3.85
CA ALA A 157 -4.36 -14.21 4.35
C ALA A 157 -2.93 -14.20 4.92
N SER A 158 -2.21 -13.09 4.77
CA SER A 158 -0.85 -12.91 5.28
C SER A 158 -0.76 -11.83 6.36
N GLY A 159 -1.90 -11.28 6.80
CA GLY A 159 -1.98 -10.27 7.84
C GLY A 159 -1.85 -10.88 9.24
N ILE A 160 -1.72 -10.03 10.25
CA ILE A 160 -1.81 -10.44 11.66
C ILE A 160 -3.23 -10.93 11.98
N PHE A 161 -4.23 -10.28 11.37
CA PHE A 161 -5.62 -10.72 11.40
C PHE A 161 -6.01 -11.27 10.02
N ASP A 162 -5.92 -12.59 9.87
CA ASP A 162 -6.12 -13.31 8.61
C ASP A 162 -7.46 -14.07 8.51
N LYS A 163 -8.29 -13.94 9.55
CA LYS A 163 -9.60 -14.61 9.69
C LYS A 163 -10.62 -13.68 10.30
N LYS A 164 -11.91 -13.90 10.01
CA LYS A 164 -12.98 -13.25 10.77
C LYS A 164 -13.19 -14.01 12.07
N GLN A 165 -13.70 -13.34 13.10
CA GLN A 165 -14.01 -13.98 14.38
C GLN A 165 -14.93 -15.21 14.20
N GLU A 166 -15.93 -15.09 13.33
CA GLU A 166 -16.86 -16.17 12.97
C GLU A 166 -16.19 -17.39 12.32
N ASP A 167 -15.01 -17.23 11.71
CA ASP A 167 -14.25 -18.31 11.08
C ASP A 167 -13.38 -19.07 12.09
N VAL A 168 -13.21 -18.55 13.31
CA VAL A 168 -12.42 -19.18 14.39
C VAL A 168 -13.29 -20.11 15.24
N GLU A 169 -14.58 -19.83 15.33
CA GLU A 169 -15.56 -20.58 16.13
C GLU A 169 -16.08 -21.85 15.42
N LYS A 170 -15.69 -22.09 14.17
CA LYS A 170 -16.02 -23.28 13.37
C LYS A 170 -14.81 -24.21 13.21
#